data_AF-A0A8B9NTM9-F1
#
_entry.id   AF-A0A8B9NTM9-F1
#
_cell.length_a   1.000
_cell.length_b   1.000
_cell.length_c   1.000
_cell.angle_alpha   90.00
_cell.angle_beta   90.00
_cell.angle_gamma   90.00
#
_symmetry.space_group_name_H-M   'P 1'
#
loop_
_entity.id
_entity.type
_entity.pdbx_description
1 polymer ?
#
loop_
_entity_poly.entity_id
_entity_poly.type
_entity_poly.pdbx_seq_one_letter_code
_entity_poly.pdbx_strand_id
1 'polypeptide(L)'
;MRAFTHVFTFGPTFRAENSQSRRHLAEFYMVEAELSFTESLQDIMQVMEDLFKTATSTVLSKCPHDVELFHKYIAPAQKGRLEQMLKKRFVTITYSEAVEILKQASQAFTFKPEWGCDLQTEHEKYLVKHCGEVPLFVINYPYDLKPFYMRDNEDGPQHTVAAVDLLVPGIGELCGGSLREERLPFIESRLQRLGLADAYQCLGC
;
A
#
# COMPACT_ATOMS: atom_id res chain seq x y z
N MET A 1 2.50 -1.47 32.78
CA MET A 1 1.53 -1.65 31.67
C MET A 1 2.19 -2.57 30.65
N ARG A 2 1.61 -3.74 30.34
CA ARG A 2 2.17 -4.63 29.30
C ARG A 2 1.55 -4.24 27.97
N ALA A 3 2.34 -3.67 27.08
CA ALA A 3 1.93 -3.44 25.69
C ALA A 3 2.18 -4.72 24.88
N PHE A 4 1.33 -4.98 23.89
CA PHE A 4 1.49 -6.10 22.96
C PHE A 4 2.41 -5.68 21.80
N THR A 5 3.31 -6.58 21.38
CA THR A 5 4.31 -6.29 20.35
C THR A 5 3.81 -6.53 18.92
N HIS A 6 2.80 -7.37 18.75
CA HIS A 6 2.15 -7.64 17.48
C HIS A 6 0.65 -7.57 17.71
N VAL A 7 -0.02 -6.66 17.00
CA VAL A 7 -1.47 -6.45 17.11
C VAL A 7 -2.06 -6.27 15.74
N PHE A 8 -3.35 -6.58 15.61
CA PHE A 8 -4.12 -6.21 14.44
C PHE A 8 -5.53 -5.80 14.83
N THR A 9 -6.13 -4.92 14.05
CA THR A 9 -7.56 -4.61 14.08
C THR A 9 -8.24 -5.35 12.93
N PHE A 10 -9.50 -5.71 13.14
CA PHE A 10 -10.42 -6.11 12.08
C PHE A 10 -11.75 -5.42 12.40
N GLY A 11 -12.08 -4.38 11.66
CA GLY A 11 -13.23 -3.54 12.00
C GLY A 11 -13.71 -2.67 10.85
N PRO A 12 -14.91 -2.07 11.01
CA PRO A 12 -15.43 -1.12 10.05
C PRO A 12 -14.64 0.19 10.10
N THR A 13 -14.35 0.72 8.91
CA THR A 13 -13.74 2.02 8.67
C THR A 13 -14.66 2.84 7.78
N PHE A 14 -14.66 4.15 8.00
CA PHE A 14 -15.57 5.09 7.34
C PHE A 14 -14.79 6.14 6.56
N ARG A 15 -15.23 6.45 5.35
CA ARG A 15 -14.74 7.57 4.55
C ARG A 15 -15.89 8.53 4.25
N ALA A 16 -15.70 9.79 4.62
CA ALA A 16 -16.67 10.86 4.41
C ALA A 16 -16.48 11.61 3.07
N GLU A 17 -15.60 11.11 2.20
CA GLU A 17 -15.36 11.71 0.88
C GLU A 17 -16.56 11.53 -0.05
N ASN A 18 -16.93 12.59 -0.79
CA ASN A 18 -18.01 12.52 -1.77
C ASN A 18 -17.51 11.88 -3.08
N SER A 19 -17.24 10.58 -3.04
CA SER A 19 -16.69 9.81 -4.16
C SER A 19 -17.69 8.75 -4.65
N GLN A 20 -18.25 8.96 -5.84
CA GLN A 20 -19.19 8.03 -6.48
C GLN A 20 -18.50 7.25 -7.60
N SER A 21 -17.63 6.31 -7.21
CA SER A 21 -16.94 5.41 -8.14
C SER A 21 -17.43 3.96 -7.99
N ARG A 22 -17.08 3.09 -8.94
CA ARG A 22 -17.38 1.65 -8.84
C ARG A 22 -16.56 0.90 -7.79
N ARG A 23 -15.59 1.56 -7.13
CA ARG A 23 -14.61 0.95 -6.23
C ARG A 23 -14.60 1.55 -4.83
N HIS A 24 -15.29 2.66 -4.60
CA HIS A 24 -15.31 3.35 -3.32
C HIS A 24 -16.61 3.06 -2.56
N LEU A 25 -16.47 2.75 -1.28
CA LEU A 25 -17.57 2.61 -0.33
C LEU A 25 -17.34 3.61 0.81
N ALA A 26 -18.42 4.20 1.31
CA ALA A 26 -18.36 5.07 2.49
C ALA A 26 -18.10 4.29 3.78
N GLU A 27 -18.47 3.01 3.82
CA GLU A 27 -18.22 2.06 4.91
C GLU A 27 -17.65 0.77 4.32
N PHE A 28 -16.53 0.30 4.88
CA PHE A 28 -15.87 -0.94 4.48
C PHE A 28 -15.06 -1.49 5.66
N TYR A 29 -14.62 -2.73 5.57
CA TYR A 29 -13.80 -3.35 6.62
C TYR A 29 -12.32 -3.22 6.29
N MET A 30 -11.53 -2.87 7.29
CA MET A 30 -10.07 -2.91 7.21
C MET A 30 -9.49 -3.94 8.16
N VAL A 31 -8.39 -4.53 7.73
CA VAL A 31 -7.48 -5.29 8.58
C VAL A 31 -6.20 -4.47 8.68
N GLU A 32 -5.86 -4.01 9.87
CA GLU A 32 -4.70 -3.15 10.10
C GLU A 32 -3.78 -3.84 11.09
N ALA A 33 -2.56 -4.17 10.68
CA ALA A 33 -1.57 -4.78 11.54
C ALA A 33 -0.52 -3.74 11.96
N GLU A 34 -0.12 -3.79 13.23
CA GLU A 34 0.97 -2.98 13.79
C GLU A 34 1.98 -3.91 14.49
N LEU A 35 3.26 -3.67 14.21
CA LEU A 35 4.38 -4.46 14.70
C LEU A 35 5.37 -3.54 15.43
N SER A 36 5.68 -3.87 16.68
CA SER A 36 6.70 -3.18 17.46
C SER A 36 8.10 -3.68 17.09
N PHE A 37 9.11 -2.83 17.30
CA PHE A 37 10.52 -3.15 17.03
C PHE A 37 10.82 -3.44 15.56
N THR A 38 9.99 -2.92 14.64
CA THR A 38 10.23 -2.98 13.21
C THR A 38 11.08 -1.79 12.77
N GLU A 39 12.27 -2.07 12.25
CA GLU A 39 13.25 -1.05 11.84
C GLU A 39 13.30 -0.85 10.32
N SER A 40 12.73 -1.78 9.55
CA SER A 40 12.81 -1.78 8.08
C SER A 40 11.45 -1.94 7.42
N LEU A 41 11.25 -1.25 6.31
CA LEU A 41 10.13 -1.51 5.39
C LEU A 41 10.10 -2.96 4.91
N GLN A 42 11.26 -3.63 4.85
CA GLN A 42 11.34 -5.02 4.44
C GLN A 42 10.52 -5.95 5.33
N ASP A 43 10.48 -5.70 6.64
CA ASP A 43 9.71 -6.51 7.59
C ASP A 43 8.20 -6.33 7.35
N ILE A 44 7.77 -5.10 7.09
CA ILE A 44 6.37 -4.78 6.74
C ILE A 44 5.99 -5.46 5.42
N MET A 45 6.84 -5.34 4.38
CA MET A 45 6.61 -5.98 3.09
C MET A 45 6.53 -7.51 3.21
N GLN A 46 7.36 -8.12 4.05
CA GLN A 46 7.32 -9.56 4.29
C GLN A 46 5.98 -9.98 4.91
N VAL A 47 5.49 -9.24 5.92
CA VAL A 47 4.17 -9.49 6.53
C VAL A 47 3.04 -9.32 5.50
N MET A 48 3.10 -8.28 4.66
CA MET A 48 2.11 -8.05 3.60
C MET A 48 2.10 -9.20 2.57
N GLU A 49 3.27 -9.63 2.11
CA GLU A 49 3.41 -10.74 1.15
C GLU A 49 2.93 -12.07 1.76
N ASP A 50 3.31 -12.37 3.00
CA ASP A 50 2.91 -13.60 3.69
C ASP A 50 1.41 -13.64 4.00
N LEU A 51 0.82 -12.50 4.39
CA LEU A 51 -0.61 -12.38 4.61
C LEU A 51 -1.37 -12.63 3.31
N PHE A 52 -0.97 -11.97 2.22
CA PHE A 52 -1.57 -12.17 0.90
C PHE A 52 -1.51 -13.65 0.48
N LYS A 53 -0.31 -14.25 0.54
CA LYS A 53 -0.09 -15.62 0.08
C LYS A 53 -0.83 -16.65 0.93
N THR A 54 -0.76 -16.49 2.25
CA THR A 54 -1.43 -17.39 3.20
C THR A 54 -2.95 -17.29 3.07
N ALA A 55 -3.51 -16.08 3.04
CA ALA A 55 -4.97 -15.89 2.92
C ALA A 55 -5.48 -16.46 1.60
N THR A 56 -4.83 -16.12 0.48
CA THR A 56 -5.21 -16.59 -0.84
C THR A 56 -5.10 -18.12 -0.94
N SER A 57 -4.00 -18.71 -0.49
CA SER A 57 -3.81 -20.18 -0.50
C SER A 57 -4.83 -20.89 0.40
N THR A 58 -5.22 -20.27 1.52
CA THR A 58 -6.25 -20.81 2.41
C THR A 58 -7.62 -20.84 1.71
N VAL A 59 -8.00 -19.78 1.00
CA VAL A 59 -9.26 -19.76 0.23
C VAL A 59 -9.23 -20.80 -0.89
N LEU A 60 -8.15 -20.88 -1.67
CA LEU A 60 -8.01 -21.82 -2.77
C LEU A 60 -8.09 -23.29 -2.31
N SER A 61 -7.56 -23.60 -1.13
CA SER A 61 -7.53 -24.96 -0.59
C SER A 61 -8.81 -25.34 0.17
N LYS A 62 -9.41 -24.41 0.92
CA LYS A 62 -10.59 -24.70 1.74
C LYS A 62 -11.92 -24.54 1.00
N CYS A 63 -11.96 -23.75 -0.08
CA CYS A 63 -13.18 -23.47 -0.84
C CYS A 63 -13.06 -23.84 -2.34
N PRO A 64 -12.60 -25.06 -2.70
CA PRO A 64 -12.28 -25.40 -4.09
C PRO A 64 -13.49 -25.34 -5.04
N HIS A 65 -14.69 -25.71 -4.57
CA HIS A 65 -15.91 -25.69 -5.39
C HIS A 65 -16.35 -24.26 -5.74
N ASP A 66 -16.32 -23.35 -4.77
CA ASP A 66 -16.65 -21.94 -5.02
C ASP A 66 -15.62 -21.31 -5.96
N VAL A 67 -14.33 -21.57 -5.70
CA VAL A 67 -13.22 -21.09 -6.54
C VAL A 67 -13.37 -21.59 -7.98
N GLU A 68 -13.73 -22.86 -8.18
CA GLU A 68 -13.99 -23.42 -9.52
C GLU A 68 -15.16 -22.73 -10.22
N LEU A 69 -16.24 -22.42 -9.50
CA LEU A 69 -17.39 -21.69 -10.03
C LEU A 69 -16.98 -20.28 -10.48
N PHE A 70 -16.22 -19.54 -9.67
CA PHE A 70 -15.71 -18.22 -10.04
C PHE A 70 -14.77 -18.27 -11.24
N HIS A 71 -13.85 -19.25 -11.28
CA HIS A 71 -13.00 -19.45 -12.46
C HIS A 71 -13.83 -19.80 -13.70
N LYS A 72 -14.91 -20.56 -13.59
CA LYS A 72 -15.70 -20.94 -14.76
C LYS A 72 -16.55 -19.80 -15.32
N TYR A 73 -17.19 -19.01 -14.46
CA TYR A 73 -18.25 -18.10 -14.90
C TYR A 73 -17.94 -16.61 -14.72
N ILE A 74 -17.03 -16.25 -13.80
CA ILE A 74 -16.77 -14.85 -13.44
C ILE A 74 -15.42 -14.38 -13.98
N ALA A 75 -14.36 -15.18 -13.77
CA ALA A 75 -13.00 -14.77 -14.11
C ALA A 75 -12.09 -15.93 -14.57
N PRO A 76 -12.33 -16.51 -15.77
CA PRO A 76 -11.55 -17.66 -16.27
C PRO A 76 -10.05 -17.44 -16.38
N ALA A 77 -9.63 -16.21 -16.71
CA ALA A 77 -8.22 -15.86 -16.82
C ALA A 77 -7.50 -15.76 -15.45
N GLN A 78 -8.23 -15.76 -14.32
CA GLN A 78 -7.62 -15.49 -13.01
C GLN A 78 -6.94 -16.72 -12.39
N LYS A 79 -7.33 -17.93 -12.76
CA LYS A 79 -6.73 -19.15 -12.20
C LYS A 79 -5.20 -19.16 -12.34
N GLY A 80 -4.72 -18.96 -13.57
CA GLY A 80 -3.28 -18.93 -13.85
C GLY A 80 -2.57 -17.73 -13.22
N ARG A 81 -3.24 -16.58 -13.11
CA ARG A 81 -2.69 -15.37 -12.47
C ARG A 81 -2.49 -15.57 -10.97
N LEU A 82 -3.48 -16.09 -10.27
CA LEU A 82 -3.37 -16.37 -8.83
C LEU A 82 -2.25 -17.37 -8.54
N GLU A 83 -2.14 -18.44 -9.34
CA GLU A 83 -1.03 -19.39 -9.21
C GLU A 83 0.34 -18.75 -9.42
N GLN A 84 0.47 -17.80 -10.36
CA GLN A 84 1.71 -17.05 -10.58
C GLN A 84 2.04 -16.13 -9.39
N MET A 85 1.04 -15.40 -8.89
CA MET A 85 1.20 -14.51 -7.74
C MET A 85 1.64 -15.27 -6.49
N LEU A 86 1.12 -16.49 -6.27
CA LEU A 86 1.50 -17.32 -5.12
C LEU A 86 2.92 -17.89 -5.23
N LYS A 87 3.39 -18.21 -6.44
CA LYS A 87 4.71 -18.85 -6.67
C LYS A 87 5.87 -17.87 -6.72
N LYS A 88 5.64 -16.65 -7.22
CA LYS A 88 6.70 -15.66 -7.42
C LYS A 88 6.91 -14.81 -6.17
N ARG A 89 8.13 -14.30 -5.98
CA ARG A 89 8.40 -13.22 -5.03
C ARG A 89 7.85 -11.93 -5.60
N PHE A 90 7.39 -11.04 -4.73
CA PHE A 90 6.88 -9.75 -5.18
C PHE A 90 8.06 -8.86 -5.59
N VAL A 91 7.85 -8.06 -6.62
CA VAL A 91 8.87 -7.12 -7.10
C VAL A 91 8.82 -5.88 -6.22
N THR A 92 9.95 -5.25 -5.96
CA THR A 92 10.02 -3.98 -5.22
C THR A 92 10.69 -2.94 -6.10
N ILE A 93 10.07 -1.77 -6.22
CA ILE A 93 10.65 -0.57 -6.83
C ILE A 93 10.41 0.63 -5.93
N THR A 94 11.25 1.65 -6.02
CA THR A 94 11.00 2.95 -5.40
C THR A 94 9.96 3.74 -6.19
N TYR A 95 9.30 4.70 -5.53
CA TYR A 95 8.42 5.66 -6.20
C TYR A 95 9.16 6.43 -7.31
N SER A 96 10.41 6.82 -7.06
CA SER A 96 11.22 7.52 -8.06
C SER A 96 11.46 6.65 -9.30
N GLU A 97 11.79 5.37 -9.14
CA GLU A 97 11.88 4.43 -10.26
C GLU A 97 10.54 4.24 -10.97
N ALA A 98 9.44 4.16 -10.21
CA ALA A 98 8.09 4.04 -10.77
C ALA A 98 7.76 5.22 -11.69
N VAL A 99 8.05 6.45 -11.26
CA VAL A 99 7.84 7.67 -12.07
C VAL A 99 8.70 7.63 -13.34
N GLU A 100 9.95 7.20 -13.27
CA GLU A 100 10.82 7.10 -14.45
C GLU A 100 10.34 6.03 -15.44
N ILE A 101 9.87 4.87 -14.96
CA ILE A 101 9.24 3.84 -15.80
C ILE A 101 8.00 4.40 -16.52
N LEU A 102 7.18 5.19 -15.81
CA LEU A 102 5.98 5.79 -16.38
C LEU A 102 6.32 6.86 -17.44
N LYS A 103 7.32 7.70 -17.20
CA LYS A 103 7.76 8.71 -18.19
C LYS A 103 8.34 8.09 -19.46
N GLN A 104 8.94 6.91 -19.36
CA GLN A 104 9.47 6.15 -20.51
C GLN A 104 8.40 5.36 -21.26
N ALA A 105 7.16 5.32 -20.75
CA ALA A 105 6.07 4.61 -21.40
C ALA A 105 5.72 5.29 -22.73
N SER A 106 5.48 4.46 -23.76
CA SER A 106 5.03 4.94 -25.06
C SER A 106 3.54 5.28 -25.11
N GLN A 107 2.77 4.88 -24.08
CA GLN A 107 1.35 5.17 -23.99
C GLN A 107 1.12 6.57 -23.40
N ALA A 108 0.09 7.25 -23.89
CA ALA A 108 -0.40 8.47 -23.26
C ALA A 108 -1.19 8.12 -22.00
N PHE A 109 -0.90 8.82 -20.90
CA PHE A 109 -1.69 8.77 -19.67
C PHE A 109 -2.64 9.96 -19.62
N THR A 110 -3.81 9.76 -18.99
CA THR A 110 -4.76 10.86 -18.76
C THR A 110 -4.18 11.86 -17.77
N PHE A 111 -3.55 11.36 -16.72
CA PHE A 111 -2.81 12.13 -15.74
C PHE A 111 -1.32 11.99 -16.01
N LYS A 112 -0.60 13.10 -16.08
CA LYS A 112 0.83 13.04 -16.39
C LYS A 112 1.60 12.50 -15.18
N PRO A 113 2.45 11.47 -15.34
CA PRO A 113 3.28 10.98 -14.25
C PRO A 113 4.40 11.98 -13.94
N GLU A 114 4.29 12.67 -12.81
CA GLU A 114 5.28 13.63 -12.32
C GLU A 114 5.69 13.30 -10.89
N TRP A 115 6.96 13.54 -10.57
CA TRP A 115 7.48 13.29 -9.23
C TRP A 115 6.85 14.28 -8.24
N GLY A 116 6.33 13.79 -7.12
CA GLY A 116 5.56 14.58 -6.16
C GLY A 116 4.04 14.52 -6.36
N CYS A 117 3.57 13.89 -7.44
CA CYS A 117 2.14 13.65 -7.66
C CYS A 117 1.75 12.22 -7.32
N ASP A 118 0.50 12.04 -6.91
CA ASP A 118 -0.04 10.72 -6.57
C ASP A 118 -0.15 9.81 -7.79
N LEU A 119 0.14 8.52 -7.60
CA LEU A 119 -0.02 7.53 -8.65
C LEU A 119 -1.50 7.27 -8.86
N GLN A 120 -1.95 7.39 -10.12
CA GLN A 120 -3.33 7.09 -10.47
C GLN A 120 -3.47 5.61 -10.81
N THR A 121 -4.69 5.08 -10.75
CA THR A 121 -4.97 3.68 -11.09
C THR A 121 -4.44 3.25 -12.47
N GLU A 122 -4.38 4.16 -13.45
CA GLU A 122 -3.79 3.86 -14.76
C GLU A 122 -2.26 3.66 -14.69
N HIS A 123 -1.57 4.43 -13.83
CA HIS A 123 -0.15 4.29 -13.55
C HIS A 123 0.14 2.97 -12.86
N GLU A 124 -0.59 2.66 -11.79
CA GLU A 124 -0.43 1.43 -11.02
C GLU A 124 -0.58 0.18 -11.89
N LYS A 125 -1.64 0.14 -12.72
CA LYS A 125 -1.89 -0.98 -13.63
C LYS A 125 -0.79 -1.11 -14.68
N TYR A 126 -0.27 0.01 -15.19
CA TYR A 126 0.84 -0.01 -16.12
C TYR A 126 2.10 -0.57 -15.46
N LEU A 127 2.45 -0.10 -14.26
CA LEU A 127 3.63 -0.56 -13.51
C LEU A 127 3.57 -2.07 -13.26
N VAL A 128 2.44 -2.58 -12.77
CA VAL A 128 2.26 -4.03 -12.53
C VAL A 128 2.43 -4.83 -13.83
N LYS A 129 1.90 -4.32 -14.96
CA LYS A 129 2.08 -4.96 -16.26
C LYS A 129 3.54 -4.91 -16.73
N HIS A 130 4.20 -3.77 -16.57
CA HIS A 130 5.60 -3.55 -16.94
C HIS A 130 6.53 -4.49 -16.15
N CYS A 131 6.26 -4.68 -14.86
CA CYS A 131 7.01 -5.57 -13.97
C CYS A 131 6.64 -7.07 -14.13
N GLY A 132 5.87 -7.45 -15.16
CA GLY A 132 5.66 -8.85 -15.53
C GLY A 132 4.37 -9.49 -15.03
N GLU A 133 3.32 -8.70 -14.78
CA GLU A 133 2.02 -9.14 -14.23
C GLU A 133 2.16 -9.90 -12.90
N VAL A 134 3.03 -9.42 -12.02
CA VAL A 134 3.20 -9.92 -10.65
C VAL A 134 2.95 -8.81 -9.63
N PRO A 135 2.63 -9.13 -8.37
CA PRO A 135 2.46 -8.11 -7.35
C PRO A 135 3.75 -7.30 -7.17
N LEU A 136 3.57 -6.00 -6.98
CA LEU A 136 4.63 -4.99 -6.99
C LEU A 136 4.50 -4.12 -5.75
N PHE A 137 5.53 -4.07 -4.93
CA PHE A 137 5.70 -3.07 -3.90
C PHE A 137 6.29 -1.80 -4.50
N VAL A 138 5.63 -0.68 -4.28
CA VAL A 138 6.19 0.66 -4.53
C VAL A 138 6.53 1.27 -3.19
N ILE A 139 7.81 1.63 -2.99
CA ILE A 139 8.32 2.12 -1.69
C ILE A 139 8.86 3.56 -1.78
N ASN A 140 9.04 4.20 -0.63
CA ASN A 140 9.70 5.50 -0.50
C ASN A 140 8.99 6.62 -1.27
N TYR A 141 7.76 6.93 -0.85
CA TYR A 141 6.94 7.97 -1.46
C TYR A 141 7.37 9.39 -1.04
N PRO A 142 7.07 10.43 -1.84
CA PRO A 142 7.41 11.81 -1.51
C PRO A 142 6.88 12.23 -0.13
N TYR A 143 7.72 12.93 0.63
CA TYR A 143 7.43 13.29 2.02
C TYR A 143 6.13 14.09 2.19
N ASP A 144 5.89 15.05 1.30
CA ASP A 144 4.72 15.94 1.40
C ASP A 144 3.42 15.30 0.87
N LEU A 145 3.50 14.14 0.20
CA LEU A 145 2.33 13.46 -0.36
C LEU A 145 1.64 12.53 0.66
N LYS A 146 2.39 12.03 1.64
CA LYS A 146 1.92 11.00 2.57
C LYS A 146 1.65 11.57 3.98
N PRO A 147 0.81 10.89 4.79
CA PRO A 147 0.44 11.34 6.14
C PRO A 147 1.63 11.59 7.08
N PHE A 148 1.39 12.45 8.07
CA PHE A 148 2.42 12.95 9.01
C PHE A 148 3.14 11.87 9.81
N TYR A 149 2.48 10.74 10.07
CA TYR A 149 3.01 9.68 10.91
C TYR A 149 4.01 8.75 10.19
N MET A 150 4.23 8.91 8.88
CA MET A 150 5.16 8.05 8.14
C MET A 150 6.61 8.50 8.35
N ARG A 151 7.50 7.58 8.69
CA ARG A 151 8.89 7.89 9.05
C ARG A 151 9.62 8.64 7.92
N ASP A 152 10.30 9.72 8.28
CA ASP A 152 11.21 10.45 7.40
C ASP A 152 12.44 9.60 7.06
N ASN A 153 12.73 9.41 5.78
CA ASN A 153 13.92 8.69 5.33
C ASN A 153 15.21 9.50 5.47
N GLU A 154 15.11 10.83 5.64
CA GLU A 154 16.24 11.77 5.66
C GLU A 154 17.16 11.61 4.44
N ASP A 155 16.59 11.21 3.31
CA ASP A 155 17.31 10.98 2.07
C ASP A 155 17.60 12.28 1.32
N GLY A 156 18.70 12.27 0.54
CA GLY A 156 19.11 13.38 -0.33
C GLY A 156 18.14 13.59 -1.50
N PRO A 157 18.51 14.41 -2.51
CA PRO A 157 17.73 15.49 -3.17
C PRO A 157 16.21 15.37 -3.35
N GLN A 158 15.65 14.17 -3.35
CA GLN A 158 14.22 13.84 -3.36
C GLN A 158 13.82 13.32 -1.97
N HIS A 159 13.23 14.19 -1.15
CA HIS A 159 12.85 13.89 0.23
C HIS A 159 11.64 12.94 0.30
N THR A 160 11.82 11.74 0.87
CA THR A 160 10.79 10.69 0.93
C THR A 160 10.47 10.23 2.35
N VAL A 161 9.40 9.45 2.47
CA VAL A 161 9.03 8.71 3.70
C VAL A 161 9.06 7.22 3.46
N ALA A 162 9.34 6.46 4.52
CA ALA A 162 9.28 5.01 4.55
C ALA A 162 7.82 4.50 4.45
N ALA A 163 7.23 4.63 3.27
CA ALA A 163 5.91 4.16 2.91
C ALA A 163 6.02 3.03 1.89
N VAL A 164 5.03 2.15 1.86
CA VAL A 164 4.91 1.08 0.88
C VAL A 164 3.45 0.90 0.46
N ASP A 165 3.21 0.78 -0.84
CA ASP A 165 1.93 0.35 -1.38
C ASP A 165 2.13 -0.97 -2.16
N LEU A 166 1.25 -1.95 -1.96
CA LEU A 166 1.23 -3.22 -2.68
C LEU A 166 0.23 -3.14 -3.83
N LEU A 167 0.75 -3.16 -5.05
CA LEU A 167 -0.04 -3.15 -6.28
C LEU A 167 -0.22 -4.58 -6.79
N VAL A 168 -1.44 -4.94 -7.21
CA VAL A 168 -1.76 -6.28 -7.75
C VAL A 168 -2.37 -6.22 -9.15
N PRO A 169 -2.15 -7.25 -9.99
CA PRO A 169 -2.63 -7.27 -11.37
C PRO A 169 -4.14 -7.03 -11.51
N GLY A 170 -4.51 -6.10 -12.40
CA GLY A 170 -5.90 -5.78 -12.76
C GLY A 170 -6.65 -4.87 -11.78
N ILE A 171 -6.26 -4.85 -10.50
CA ILE A 171 -6.91 -4.02 -9.48
C ILE A 171 -6.21 -2.66 -9.39
N GLY A 172 -4.91 -2.65 -9.12
CA GLY A 172 -4.17 -1.47 -8.65
C GLY A 172 -3.69 -1.71 -7.22
N GLU A 173 -3.70 -0.66 -6.39
CA GLU A 173 -3.42 -0.77 -4.96
C GLU A 173 -4.36 -1.79 -4.27
N LEU A 174 -3.77 -2.72 -3.51
CA LEU A 174 -4.46 -3.67 -2.64
C LEU A 174 -4.40 -3.24 -1.17
N CYS A 175 -3.22 -2.82 -0.70
CA CYS A 175 -3.02 -2.31 0.64
C CYS A 175 -1.74 -1.45 0.71
N GLY A 176 -1.70 -0.55 1.68
CA GLY A 176 -0.56 0.30 1.99
C GLY A 176 -0.07 0.12 3.43
N GLY A 177 1.15 0.58 3.69
CA GLY A 177 1.81 0.51 4.98
C GLY A 177 2.98 1.50 5.08
N SER A 178 3.56 1.63 6.26
CA SER A 178 4.72 2.52 6.48
C SER A 178 5.43 2.17 7.77
N LEU A 179 6.73 2.47 7.87
CA LEU A 179 7.34 2.68 9.18
C LEU A 179 6.72 3.93 9.81
N ARG A 180 6.47 3.87 11.11
CA ARG A 180 5.96 5.03 11.87
C ARG A 180 7.12 5.92 12.29
N GLU A 181 6.88 7.24 12.30
CA GLU A 181 7.84 8.21 12.83
C GLU A 181 7.84 8.15 14.36
N GLU A 182 8.83 7.49 14.93
CA GLU A 182 9.01 7.33 16.37
C GLU A 182 9.81 8.47 17.01
N ARG A 183 10.52 9.28 16.21
CA ARG A 183 11.36 10.36 16.72
C ARG A 183 10.48 11.59 16.99
N LEU A 184 10.30 11.89 18.28
CA LEU A 184 9.44 12.99 18.72
C LEU A 184 9.71 14.34 18.03
N PRO A 185 10.98 14.80 17.87
CA PRO A 185 11.22 16.09 17.21
C PRO A 185 10.77 16.14 15.75
N PHE A 186 10.80 15.00 15.04
CA PHE A 186 10.41 14.91 13.63
C PHE A 186 8.89 14.97 13.48
N ILE A 187 8.16 14.21 14.30
CA ILE A 187 6.69 14.19 14.25
C ILE A 187 6.09 15.53 14.72
N GLU A 188 6.66 16.17 15.75
CA GLU A 188 6.23 17.49 16.22
C GLU A 188 6.42 18.56 15.15
N SER A 189 7.60 18.59 14.51
CA SER A 189 7.89 19.50 13.41
C SER A 189 6.91 19.31 12.24
N ARG A 190 6.59 18.05 11.90
CA ARG A 190 5.66 17.75 10.81
C ARG A 190 4.22 18.13 11.15
N LEU A 191 3.76 17.88 12.38
CA LEU A 191 2.45 18.32 12.86
C LEU A 191 2.31 19.84 12.82
N GLN A 192 3.35 20.57 13.23
CA GLN A 192 3.38 22.04 13.13
C GLN A 192 3.30 22.52 11.69
N ARG A 193 4.10 21.95 10.78
CA ARG A 193 4.08 22.28 9.34
C ARG A 193 2.71 22.08 8.69
N LEU A 194 1.97 21.06 9.13
CA LEU A 194 0.65 20.73 8.59
C LEU A 194 -0.51 21.46 9.30
N GLY A 195 -0.22 22.30 10.31
CA GLY A 195 -1.26 22.98 11.09
C GLY A 195 -2.09 22.03 11.96
N LEU A 196 -1.55 20.86 12.31
CA LEU A 196 -2.21 19.82 13.08
C LEU A 196 -1.78 19.81 14.56
N ALA A 197 -0.85 20.68 14.96
CA ALA A 197 -0.30 20.70 16.31
C ALA A 197 -1.40 20.82 17.39
N ASP A 198 -2.41 21.67 17.19
CA ASP A 198 -3.49 21.88 18.16
C ASP A 198 -4.46 20.70 18.26
N ALA A 199 -4.68 19.98 17.16
CA ALA A 199 -5.56 18.80 17.13
C ALA A 199 -4.95 17.59 17.84
N TYR A 200 -3.61 17.54 17.92
CA TYR A 200 -2.85 16.48 18.57
C TYR A 200 -2.12 16.96 19.83
N GLN A 201 -2.54 18.07 20.43
CA GLN A 201 -2.15 18.37 21.80
C GLN A 201 -2.64 17.22 22.67
N CYS A 202 -1.72 16.38 23.14
CA CYS A 202 -1.98 15.59 24.32
C CYS A 202 -2.49 16.58 25.37
N LEU A 203 -3.76 16.43 25.76
CA LEU A 203 -4.25 16.99 27.02
C LEU A 203 -3.25 16.50 28.06
N GLY A 204 -2.33 17.39 28.45
CA GLY A 204 -1.35 17.09 29.48
C GLY A 204 -2.12 16.69 30.72
N CYS A 205 -2.08 15.40 31.03
CA CYS A 205 -2.23 14.94 32.40
C CYS A 205 -0.93 15.25 33.15
#